data_AF-E0E155-F1
#
_entry.id   AF-E0E155-F1
#
_cell.length_a   1.000
_cell.length_b   1.000
_cell.length_c   1.000
_cell.angle_alpha   90.00
_cell.angle_beta   90.00
_cell.angle_gamma   90.00
#
_symmetry.space_group_name_H-M   'P 1'
#
loop_
_entity.id
_entity.type
_entity.pdbx_description
1 polymer ?
#
loop_
_entity_poly.entity_id
_entity_poly.type
_entity_poly.pdbx_seq_one_letter_code
_entity_poly.pdbx_strand_id
1 'polypeptide(L)'
;MSRQSLKRKKQKIGFIEMYFRFVSLLFWPIYWYKWTVITVENLNNILFKIYGVIDLVFIFLLVLFFTIKRRETLWYFLFSLSMATCYLVSLYSFIMVPVDINWLYIKIGTIIVTMIISWNLLKRDGNDIGVVGLLSGVLLLIMTYFY
;
A
#
# COMPACT_ATOMS: atom_id res chain seq x y z
N MET A 1 13.08 -17.49 30.81
CA MET A 1 13.12 -17.23 29.36
C MET A 1 13.72 -18.43 28.66
N SER A 2 12.90 -19.30 28.05
CA SER A 2 13.42 -20.47 27.31
C SER A 2 13.31 -20.23 25.80
N ARG A 3 14.37 -20.60 25.08
CA ARG A 3 14.58 -20.46 23.63
C ARG A 3 13.56 -21.20 22.74
N GLN A 4 12.47 -21.72 23.31
CA GLN A 4 11.42 -22.47 22.60
C GLN A 4 10.35 -21.58 21.97
N SER A 5 10.16 -20.33 22.41
CA SER A 5 9.23 -19.38 21.75
C SER A 5 9.71 -18.91 20.37
N LEU A 6 11.00 -19.14 20.05
CA LEU A 6 11.62 -18.85 18.75
C LEU A 6 11.39 -19.94 17.69
N LYS A 7 10.79 -21.08 18.06
CA LYS A 7 10.47 -22.16 17.11
C LYS A 7 8.98 -22.17 16.78
N ARG A 8 8.69 -21.75 15.55
CA ARG A 8 7.59 -22.24 14.69
C ARG A 8 6.17 -21.74 15.02
N LYS A 9 5.89 -20.49 14.69
CA LYS A 9 4.88 -20.24 13.66
C LYS A 9 5.61 -19.79 12.40
N LYS A 10 6.15 -20.76 11.65
CA LYS A 10 6.36 -20.58 10.21
C LYS A 10 4.95 -20.54 9.61
N GLN A 11 4.22 -19.45 9.87
CA GLN A 11 2.97 -19.19 9.18
C GLN A 11 3.35 -19.23 7.71
N LYS A 12 2.85 -20.21 6.97
CA LYS A 12 2.96 -20.21 5.51
C LYS A 12 2.36 -18.87 5.10
N ILE A 13 3.21 -17.93 4.70
CA ILE A 13 2.79 -16.63 4.19
C ILE A 13 1.79 -16.94 3.09
N GLY A 14 0.56 -16.44 3.25
CA GLY A 14 -0.49 -16.67 2.27
C GLY A 14 -0.07 -16.08 0.92
N PHE A 15 -0.49 -16.68 -0.19
CA PHE A 15 -0.19 -16.15 -1.52
C PHE A 15 -0.58 -14.67 -1.67
N ILE A 16 -1.72 -14.26 -1.09
CA ILE A 16 -2.20 -12.87 -1.07
C ILE A 16 -1.27 -11.97 -0.28
N GLU A 17 -0.80 -12.40 0.88
CA GLU A 17 0.12 -11.63 1.72
C GLU A 17 1.47 -11.43 1.00
N MET A 18 1.95 -12.46 0.31
CA MET A 18 3.16 -12.35 -0.50
C MET A 18 2.97 -11.38 -1.67
N TYR A 19 1.81 -11.43 -2.34
CA TYR A 19 1.52 -10.54 -3.46
C TYR A 19 1.32 -9.10 -2.99
N PHE A 20 0.67 -8.88 -1.83
CA PHE A 20 0.57 -7.57 -1.18
C PHE A 20 1.95 -6.97 -0.88
N ARG A 21 2.85 -7.77 -0.29
CA ARG A 21 4.24 -7.35 -0.01
C ARG A 21 4.98 -6.98 -1.30
N PHE A 22 4.79 -7.75 -2.36
CA PHE A 22 5.39 -7.47 -3.67
C PHE A 22 4.91 -6.14 -4.25
N VAL A 23 3.60 -5.89 -4.27
CA VAL A 23 3.02 -4.61 -4.70
C VAL A 23 3.58 -3.45 -3.87
N SER A 24 3.61 -3.62 -2.55
CA SER A 24 4.12 -2.60 -1.62
C SER A 24 5.60 -2.31 -1.81
N LEU A 25 6.40 -3.33 -2.12
CA LEU A 25 7.82 -3.18 -2.41
C LEU A 25 8.06 -2.53 -3.77
N LEU A 26 7.24 -2.81 -4.79
CA LEU A 26 7.34 -2.17 -6.10
C LEU A 26 6.97 -0.69 -6.07
N PHE A 27 6.06 -0.30 -5.19
CA PHE A 27 5.63 1.09 -5.04
C PHE A 27 6.81 2.04 -4.76
N TRP A 28 7.67 1.69 -3.80
CA TRP A 28 8.70 2.59 -3.30
C TRP A 28 9.77 2.97 -4.33
N PRO A 29 10.37 2.04 -5.10
CA PRO A 29 11.31 2.38 -6.16
C PRO A 29 10.70 3.26 -7.24
N ILE A 30 9.43 3.05 -7.60
CA ILE A 30 8.74 3.86 -8.61
C ILE A 30 8.51 5.29 -8.09
N TYR A 31 8.04 5.41 -6.84
CA TYR A 31 7.84 6.71 -6.20
C TYR A 31 9.17 7.46 -6.04
N TRP A 32 10.24 6.77 -5.64
CA TRP A 32 11.57 7.36 -5.49
C TRP A 32 12.20 7.75 -6.83
N TYR A 33 12.03 6.95 -7.88
CA TYR A 33 12.58 7.25 -9.21
C TYR A 33 12.10 8.60 -9.75
N LYS A 34 10.80 8.90 -9.61
CA LYS A 34 10.20 10.19 -9.98
C LYS A 34 10.75 11.35 -9.13
N TRP A 35 11.15 11.09 -7.88
CA TRP A 35 11.64 12.09 -6.94
C TRP A 35 13.10 12.50 -7.16
N THR A 36 14.00 11.55 -7.40
CA THR A 36 15.46 11.82 -7.44
C THR A 36 16.04 12.03 -8.83
N VAL A 37 15.42 11.45 -9.86
CA VAL A 37 15.96 11.50 -11.22
C VAL A 37 15.21 12.56 -12.01
N ILE A 38 15.92 13.41 -12.75
CA ILE A 38 15.31 14.30 -13.76
C ILE A 38 14.65 13.38 -14.78
N THR A 39 13.34 13.20 -14.66
CA THR A 39 12.65 12.10 -15.32
C THR A 39 12.17 12.50 -16.71
N VAL A 40 12.40 11.61 -17.69
CA VAL A 40 11.75 11.67 -18.99
C VAL A 40 10.27 11.34 -18.79
N GLU A 41 9.36 12.28 -19.07
CA GLU A 41 7.91 12.15 -18.79
C GLU A 41 7.32 10.84 -19.34
N ASN A 42 7.73 10.42 -20.54
CA ASN A 42 7.28 9.17 -21.16
C ASN A 42 7.59 7.93 -20.32
N LEU A 43 8.75 7.89 -19.66
CA LEU A 43 9.21 6.72 -18.91
C LEU A 43 8.42 6.58 -17.59
N ASN A 44 8.09 7.70 -16.95
CA ASN A 44 7.20 7.74 -15.79
C ASN A 44 5.80 7.23 -16.11
N ASN A 45 5.24 7.64 -17.25
CA ASN A 45 3.91 7.24 -17.67
C ASN A 45 3.84 5.73 -17.95
N ILE A 46 4.90 5.15 -18.52
CA ILE A 46 5.00 3.70 -18.74
C ILE A 46 5.10 2.95 -17.39
N LEU A 47 5.98 3.41 -16.49
CA LEU A 47 6.13 2.82 -15.15
C LEU A 47 4.82 2.87 -14.35
N PHE A 48 4.12 4.01 -14.38
CA PHE A 48 2.82 4.18 -13.76
C PHE A 48 1.79 3.20 -14.33
N LYS A 49 1.71 3.06 -15.67
CA LYS A 49 0.78 2.12 -16.30
C LYS A 49 1.05 0.68 -15.90
N ILE A 50 2.32 0.26 -15.87
CA ILE A 50 2.71 -1.10 -15.47
C ILE A 50 2.31 -1.35 -14.01
N TYR A 51 2.67 -0.43 -13.11
CA TYR A 51 2.30 -0.55 -11.69
C TYR A 51 0.78 -0.56 -11.52
N GLY A 52 0.08 0.34 -12.20
CA GLY A 52 -1.38 0.44 -12.15
C GLY A 52 -2.06 -0.87 -12.56
N VAL A 53 -1.58 -1.54 -13.61
CA VAL A 53 -2.10 -2.86 -14.01
C VAL A 53 -1.83 -3.90 -12.93
N ILE A 54 -0.61 -3.96 -12.37
CA ILE A 54 -0.25 -4.93 -11.33
C ILE A 54 -1.13 -4.72 -10.08
N ASP A 55 -1.32 -3.48 -9.65
CA ASP A 55 -2.10 -3.15 -8.46
C ASP A 55 -3.61 -3.41 -8.68
N LEU A 56 -4.14 -3.12 -9.87
CA LEU A 56 -5.52 -3.48 -10.21
C LEU A 56 -5.73 -5.00 -10.22
N VAL A 57 -4.77 -5.77 -10.73
CA VAL A 57 -4.80 -7.24 -10.65
C VAL A 57 -4.74 -7.70 -9.19
N PHE A 58 -3.94 -7.05 -8.35
CA PHE A 58 -3.91 -7.34 -6.91
C PHE A 58 -5.27 -7.08 -6.25
N ILE A 59 -5.89 -5.92 -6.48
CA ILE A 59 -7.21 -5.58 -5.94
C ILE A 59 -8.25 -6.61 -6.39
N PHE A 60 -8.25 -6.99 -7.68
CA PHE A 60 -9.15 -8.00 -8.21
C PHE A 60 -8.98 -9.35 -7.52
N LEU A 61 -7.74 -9.84 -7.39
CA LEU A 61 -7.44 -11.09 -6.69
C LEU A 61 -7.81 -11.02 -5.21
N LEU A 62 -7.55 -9.90 -4.54
CA LEU A 62 -7.89 -9.67 -3.14
C LEU A 62 -9.41 -9.82 -2.91
N VAL A 63 -10.22 -9.16 -3.76
CA VAL A 63 -11.69 -9.23 -3.70
C VAL A 63 -12.19 -10.64 -3.98
N LEU A 64 -11.66 -11.29 -5.02
CA LEU A 64 -12.05 -12.65 -5.40
C LEU A 64 -11.75 -13.66 -4.28
N PHE A 65 -10.56 -13.57 -3.66
CA PHE A 65 -10.20 -14.43 -2.55
C PHE A 65 -11.04 -14.20 -1.30
N PHE A 66 -11.39 -12.94 -1.00
CA PHE A 66 -12.27 -12.62 0.12
C PHE A 66 -13.65 -13.26 -0.05
N THR A 67 -14.23 -13.15 -1.25
CA THR A 67 -15.54 -13.73 -1.58
C THR A 67 -15.54 -15.26 -1.54
N ILE A 68 -14.49 -15.91 -2.05
CA ILE A 68 -14.44 -17.38 -2.17
C ILE A 68 -14.05 -18.06 -0.85
N LYS A 69 -13.02 -17.54 -0.15
CA LYS A 69 -12.44 -18.28 0.99
C LYS A 69 -12.91 -17.82 2.36
N ARG A 70 -13.52 -16.63 2.51
CA ARG A 70 -14.04 -16.05 3.78
C ARG A 70 -13.15 -16.24 5.03
N ARG A 71 -11.85 -16.53 4.84
CA ARG A 71 -10.94 -17.04 5.87
C ARG A 71 -10.04 -15.96 6.46
N GLU A 72 -9.89 -14.85 5.75
CA GLU A 72 -9.10 -13.70 6.18
C GLU A 72 -9.94 -12.83 7.14
N THR A 73 -9.32 -12.24 8.16
CA THR A 73 -10.03 -11.28 9.01
C THR A 73 -10.48 -10.10 8.14
N LEU A 74 -11.75 -9.70 8.27
CA LEU A 74 -12.35 -8.58 7.53
C LEU A 74 -11.47 -7.32 7.60
N TRP A 75 -10.81 -7.10 8.74
CA TRP A 75 -9.89 -6.00 8.96
C TRP A 75 -8.61 -6.08 8.11
N TYR A 76 -8.04 -7.27 7.92
CA TYR A 76 -6.88 -7.44 7.04
C TYR A 76 -7.25 -7.15 5.58
N PHE A 77 -8.42 -7.60 5.14
CA PHE A 77 -8.93 -7.27 3.80
C PHE A 77 -9.11 -5.75 3.61
N LEU A 78 -9.78 -5.07 4.55
CA LEU A 78 -9.95 -3.62 4.50
C LEU A 78 -8.61 -2.90 4.49
N PHE A 79 -7.66 -3.35 5.30
CA PHE A 79 -6.31 -2.80 5.34
C PHE A 79 -5.61 -2.93 3.99
N SER A 80 -5.50 -4.14 3.43
CA SER A 80 -4.81 -4.37 2.16
C SER A 80 -5.45 -3.61 1.00
N LEU A 81 -6.78 -3.52 0.98
CA LEU A 81 -7.51 -2.72 0.00
C LEU A 81 -7.18 -1.23 0.15
N SER A 82 -7.24 -0.69 1.37
CA SER A 82 -6.95 0.72 1.64
C SER A 82 -5.50 1.11 1.36
N MET A 83 -4.55 0.19 1.53
CA MET A 83 -3.16 0.39 1.19
C MET A 83 -2.94 0.42 -0.33
N ALA A 84 -3.51 -0.54 -1.06
CA ALA A 84 -3.43 -0.57 -2.52
C ALA A 84 -4.02 0.70 -3.14
N THR A 85 -5.22 1.11 -2.71
CA THR A 85 -5.84 2.34 -3.20
C THR A 85 -5.05 3.59 -2.83
N CYS A 86 -4.49 3.67 -1.62
CA CYS A 86 -3.63 4.79 -1.21
C CYS A 86 -2.37 4.91 -2.08
N TYR A 87 -1.76 3.78 -2.43
CA TYR A 87 -0.60 3.75 -3.33
C TYR A 87 -0.97 4.19 -4.75
N LEU A 88 -2.09 3.70 -5.31
CA LEU A 88 -2.57 4.17 -6.62
C LEU A 88 -2.84 5.67 -6.64
N VAL A 89 -3.58 6.18 -5.66
CA VAL A 89 -3.92 7.61 -5.59
C VAL A 89 -2.66 8.45 -5.42
N SER A 90 -1.72 8.01 -4.58
CA SER A 90 -0.46 8.70 -4.35
C SER A 90 0.41 8.75 -5.61
N LEU A 91 0.54 7.65 -6.34
CA LEU A 91 1.28 7.63 -7.61
C LEU A 91 0.58 8.43 -8.70
N TYR A 92 -0.75 8.34 -8.80
CA TYR A 92 -1.52 9.08 -9.79
C TYR A 92 -1.38 10.59 -9.58
N SER A 93 -1.62 11.07 -8.35
CA SER A 93 -1.44 12.48 -8.00
C SER A 93 0.01 12.94 -8.23
N PHE A 94 1.00 12.11 -7.91
CA PHE A 94 2.41 12.51 -8.05
C PHE A 94 2.94 12.47 -9.49
N ILE A 95 2.44 11.55 -10.33
CA ILE A 95 2.96 11.36 -11.70
C ILE A 95 2.15 12.11 -12.74
N MET A 96 0.82 11.95 -12.72
CA MET A 96 -0.06 12.43 -13.79
C MET A 96 -0.53 13.86 -13.54
N VAL A 97 -0.72 14.23 -12.27
CA VAL A 97 -1.39 15.49 -11.93
C VAL A 97 -0.70 16.21 -10.75
N PRO A 98 0.59 16.55 -10.87
CA PRO A 98 1.40 17.05 -9.76
C PRO A 98 1.08 18.48 -9.30
N VAL A 99 0.18 19.21 -9.97
CA VAL A 99 -0.12 20.62 -9.63
C VAL A 99 -1.58 20.81 -9.18
N ASP A 100 -2.45 19.81 -9.34
CA ASP A 100 -3.87 19.98 -9.01
C ASP A 100 -4.14 19.85 -7.50
N ILE A 101 -4.55 20.96 -6.90
CA ILE A 101 -4.89 21.07 -5.47
C ILE A 101 -6.01 20.10 -5.07
N ASN A 102 -6.99 19.85 -5.95
CA ASN A 102 -8.09 18.94 -5.66
C ASN A 102 -7.59 17.49 -5.46
N TRP A 103 -6.62 17.05 -6.27
CA TRP A 103 -6.03 15.72 -6.15
C TRP A 103 -5.13 15.58 -4.92
N LEU A 104 -4.48 16.67 -4.52
CA LEU A 104 -3.73 16.75 -3.27
C LEU A 104 -4.63 16.45 -2.06
N TYR A 105 -5.82 17.04 -1.99
CA TYR A 105 -6.76 16.76 -0.89
C TYR A 105 -7.27 15.32 -0.89
N ILE A 106 -7.55 14.74 -2.06
CA ILE A 106 -7.93 13.33 -2.18
C ILE A 106 -6.79 12.42 -1.71
N LYS A 107 -5.54 12.73 -2.07
CA LYS A 107 -4.35 12.02 -1.59
C LYS A 107 -4.21 12.09 -0.08
N ILE A 108 -4.29 13.27 0.52
CA ILE A 108 -4.19 13.43 1.99
C ILE A 108 -5.34 12.68 2.68
N GLY A 109 -6.57 12.80 2.19
CA GLY A 109 -7.73 12.11 2.74
C GLY A 109 -7.56 10.58 2.69
N THR A 110 -7.11 10.05 1.56
CA THR A 110 -6.86 8.60 1.41
C THR A 110 -5.74 8.11 2.33
N ILE A 111 -4.65 8.87 2.49
CA ILE A 111 -3.59 8.53 3.45
C ILE A 111 -4.13 8.47 4.88
N ILE A 112 -4.90 9.46 5.32
CA ILE A 112 -5.48 9.50 6.67
C ILE A 112 -6.41 8.30 6.89
N VAL A 113 -7.29 7.99 5.93
CA VAL A 113 -8.19 6.83 6.02
C VAL A 113 -7.39 5.53 6.17
N THR A 114 -6.34 5.34 5.36
CA THR A 114 -5.48 4.15 5.43
C THR A 114 -4.74 4.08 6.77
N MET A 115 -4.29 5.20 7.33
CA MET A 115 -3.69 5.22 8.67
C MET A 115 -4.69 4.82 9.76
N ILE A 116 -5.94 5.29 9.70
CA ILE A 116 -6.99 4.91 10.66
C ILE A 116 -7.28 3.41 10.60
N ILE A 117 -7.40 2.85 9.38
CA ILE A 117 -7.62 1.41 9.20
C ILE A 117 -6.42 0.61 9.71
N SER A 118 -5.20 1.08 9.44
CA SER A 118 -3.95 0.48 9.91
C SER A 118 -3.86 0.45 11.44
N TRP A 119 -4.25 1.55 12.10
CA TRP A 119 -4.32 1.64 13.56
C TRP A 119 -5.33 0.65 14.15
N ASN A 120 -6.52 0.55 13.53
CA ASN A 120 -7.55 -0.39 13.95
C ASN A 120 -7.11 -1.85 13.79
N LEU A 121 -6.38 -2.18 12.71
CA LEU A 121 -5.80 -3.51 12.51
C LEU A 121 -4.79 -3.84 13.61
N LEU A 122 -3.90 -2.90 13.94
CA LEU A 122 -2.90 -3.07 14.99
C LEU A 122 -3.56 -3.32 16.36
N LYS A 123 -4.58 -2.52 16.71
CA LYS A 123 -5.26 -2.60 18.00
C LYS A 123 -6.09 -3.87 18.17
N ARG A 124 -6.73 -4.36 17.10
CA ARG A 124 -7.67 -5.49 17.17
C ARG A 124 -7.00 -6.84 16.94
N ASP A 125 -6.19 -6.94 15.87
CA ASP A 125 -5.61 -8.20 15.44
C ASP A 125 -4.16 -8.37 15.90
N GLY A 126 -3.54 -7.34 16.50
CA GLY A 126 -2.14 -7.38 16.95
C GLY A 126 -1.16 -7.64 15.81
N ASN A 127 -1.55 -7.31 14.58
CA ASN A 127 -0.80 -7.65 13.38
C ASN A 127 0.24 -6.55 13.06
N ASP A 128 1.52 -6.93 13.09
CA ASP A 128 2.65 -6.03 12.81
C ASP A 128 2.57 -5.36 11.43
N ILE A 129 1.82 -5.94 10.49
CA ILE A 129 1.57 -5.36 9.16
C ILE A 129 0.85 -4.01 9.27
N GLY A 130 0.04 -3.79 10.32
CA GLY A 130 -0.59 -2.49 10.58
C GLY A 130 0.43 -1.37 10.82
N VAL A 131 1.60 -1.69 11.40
CA VAL A 131 2.69 -0.72 11.58
C VAL A 131 3.24 -0.25 10.23
N VAL A 132 3.34 -1.15 9.26
CA VAL A 132 3.81 -0.82 7.90
C VAL A 132 2.90 0.20 7.23
N GLY A 133 1.57 0.06 7.38
CA GLY A 133 0.62 1.03 6.84
C GLY A 133 0.70 2.40 7.52
N LEU A 134 0.90 2.42 8.85
CA LEU A 134 1.12 3.67 9.58
C LEU A 134 2.41 4.37 9.14
N LEU A 135 3.53 3.65 9.08
CA LEU A 135 4.82 4.20 8.65
C LEU A 135 4.76 4.69 7.19
N SER A 136 4.12 3.92 6.30
CA SER A 136 3.90 4.31 4.91
C SER A 136 3.08 5.59 4.82
N GLY A 137 2.00 5.69 5.60
CA GLY A 137 1.15 6.88 5.63
C GLY A 137 1.88 8.12 6.12
N VAL A 138 2.62 8.02 7.22
CA VAL A 138 3.46 9.13 7.71
C VAL A 138 4.47 9.57 6.67
N LEU A 139 5.17 8.61 6.03
CA LEU A 139 6.16 8.92 5.01
C LEU A 139 5.51 9.60 3.78
N LEU A 140 4.34 9.14 3.34
CA LEU A 140 3.60 9.75 2.24
C LEU A 140 3.09 11.16 2.59
N LEU A 141 2.69 11.42 3.83
CA LEU A 141 2.34 12.78 4.28
C LEU A 141 3.55 13.71 4.24
N ILE A 142 4.71 13.27 4.74
CA ILE A 142 5.95 14.05 4.68
C ILE A 142 6.31 14.34 3.22
N MET A 143 6.24 13.34 2.34
CA MET A 143 6.53 13.52 0.92
C MET A 143 5.52 14.45 0.22
N THR A 144 4.29 14.52 0.73
CA THR A 144 3.26 15.43 0.20
C THR A 144 3.53 16.89 0.55
N TYR A 145 4.40 17.19 1.51
CA TYR A 145 4.84 18.56 1.80
C TYR A 145 5.68 19.17 0.66
N PHE A 146 6.38 18.34 -0.12
CA PHE A 146 7.19 18.80 -1.25
C PHE A 146 6.41 18.78 -2.58
N TYR A 147 5.07 18.81 -2.50
CA TYR A 147 4.19 19.04 -3.65
C TYR A 147 4.39 20.45 -4.20
#